data_AF-A0A940TGF1-F1
#
_entry.id   AF-A0A940TGF1-F1
#
_cell.length_a   1.000
_cell.length_b   1.000
_cell.length_c   1.000
_cell.angle_alpha   90.00
_cell.angle_beta   90.00
_cell.angle_gamma   90.00
#
_symmetry.space_group_name_H-M   'P 1'
#
loop_
_entity.id
_entity.type
_entity.pdbx_description
1 polymer ?
#
loop_
_entity_poly.entity_id
_entity_poly.type
_entity_poly.pdbx_seq_one_letter_code
_entity_poly.pdbx_strand_id
1 'polypeptide(L)' 'MIRETKLRIQKMSIYAFALLLLYMLQTTPGFLTFWNVKPLLVLPLVVSIAMMEGELVGGLFGLAAGILCDTSGITLFGI' A
#
# COMPACT_ATOMS: atom_id res chain seq x y z
N MET A 1 -21.28 13.03 16.98
CA MET A 1 -20.69 11.69 16.87
C MET A 1 -20.63 11.16 15.42
N ILE A 2 -21.74 11.16 14.66
CA ILE A 2 -21.81 10.59 13.28
C ILE A 2 -20.93 11.30 12.22
N ARG A 3 -20.63 12.60 12.38
CA ARG A 3 -19.77 13.36 11.44
C ARG A 3 -18.29 12.95 11.47
N GLU A 4 -17.75 12.70 12.65
CA GLU A 4 -16.35 12.31 12.85
C GLU A 4 -16.07 10.93 12.23
N THR A 5 -17.02 10.00 12.36
CA THR A 5 -16.91 8.66 11.76
C THR A 5 -16.91 8.71 10.24
N LYS A 6 -17.72 9.59 9.64
CA LYS A 6 -17.74 9.79 8.18
C LYS A 6 -16.38 10.29 7.67
N LEU A 7 -15.77 11.25 8.35
CA LEU A 7 -14.45 11.77 8.01
C LEU A 7 -13.36 10.70 8.14
N ARG A 8 -13.42 9.86 9.19
CA ARG A 8 -12.50 8.72 9.33
C ARG A 8 -12.65 7.71 8.20
N ILE A 9 -13.87 7.32 7.84
CA ILE A 9 -14.11 6.38 6.74
C ILE A 9 -13.61 6.95 5.41
N GLN A 10 -13.83 8.25 5.16
CA GLN A 10 -13.30 8.90 3.96
C GLN A 10 -11.77 8.90 3.93
N LYS A 11 -11.10 9.21 5.04
CA LYS A 11 -9.63 9.13 5.14
C LYS A 11 -9.11 7.72 4.85
N MET A 12 -9.71 6.69 5.46
CA MET A 12 -9.33 5.29 5.23
C MET A 12 -9.54 4.87 3.77
N SER A 13 -10.62 5.34 3.13
CA SER A 13 -10.88 5.09 1.72
C SER A 13 -9.82 5.74 0.82
N ILE A 14 -9.38 6.96 1.14
CA ILE A 14 -8.30 7.64 0.42
C ILE A 14 -6.98 6.89 0.58
N TYR A 15 -6.64 6.43 1.78
CA TYR A 15 -5.42 5.64 2.01
C TYR A 15 -5.43 4.32 1.24
N ALA A 16 -6.57 3.61 1.20
CA ALA A 16 -6.71 2.40 0.42
C ALA A 16 -6.55 2.65 -1.09
N PHE A 17 -7.15 3.73 -1.60
CA PHE A 17 -7.04 4.10 -3.00
C PHE A 17 -5.61 4.52 -3.36
N ALA A 18 -4.94 5.29 -2.51
CA ALA A 18 -3.54 5.67 -2.68
C ALA A 18 -2.61 4.46 -2.69
N LEU A 19 -2.84 3.50 -1.79
CA LEU A 19 -2.08 2.24 -1.75
C LEU A 19 -2.23 1.45 -3.05
N LEU A 20 -3.46 1.29 -3.54
CA LEU A 20 -3.73 0.59 -4.79
C LEU A 20 -3.11 1.30 -5.99
N LEU A 21 -3.23 2.62 -6.07
CA LEU A 21 -2.65 3.42 -7.14
C LEU A 21 -1.12 3.32 -7.16
N LEU A 22 -0.49 3.41 -5.99
CA LEU A 22 0.97 3.30 -5.86
C LEU A 22 1.45 1.89 -6.18
N TYR A 23 0.68 0.87 -5.81
CA TYR A 23 0.93 -0.51 -6.19
C TYR A 23 0.84 -0.72 -7.71
N MET A 24 -0.22 -0.23 -8.37
CA MET A 24 -0.36 -0.30 -9.84
C MET A 24 0.77 0.43 -10.56
N LEU A 25 1.24 1.55 -10.01
CA LEU A 25 2.37 2.29 -10.55
C LEU A 25 3.68 1.50 -10.42
N GLN A 26 3.84 0.73 -9.34
CA GLN A 26 4.97 -0.19 -9.17
C GLN A 26 4.85 -1.44 -10.04
N THR A 27 3.66 -1.99 -10.28
CA THR A 27 3.51 -3.19 -11.13
C THR A 27 3.76 -2.90 -12.61
N THR A 28 3.72 -1.64 -13.04
CA THR A 28 4.03 -1.24 -14.41
C THR A 28 5.54 -1.36 -14.70
N PRO A 29 5.98 -2.31 -15.55
CA PRO A 29 7.40 -2.51 -15.85
C PRO A 29 7.95 -1.29 -16.62
N GLY A 30 9.02 -0.68 -16.12
CA GLY A 30 9.72 0.44 -16.77
C GLY A 30 9.47 1.84 -16.17
N PHE A 31 8.49 2.02 -15.27
CA PHE A 31 8.18 3.36 -14.73
C PHE A 31 9.07 3.80 -13.55
N LEU A 32 9.68 2.86 -12.82
CA LEU A 32 10.49 3.14 -11.62
C LEU A 32 11.80 2.33 -11.54
N THR A 33 12.26 1.73 -12.65
CA THR A 33 13.52 0.99 -12.66
C THR A 33 14.69 1.96 -12.80
N PHE A 34 15.41 2.19 -11.70
CA PHE A 34 16.72 2.84 -11.71
C PHE A 34 17.79 1.77 -11.53
N TRP A 35 18.73 1.64 -12.47
CA TRP A 35 19.86 0.71 -12.35
C TRP A 35 19.45 -0.75 -12.03
N ASN A 36 18.39 -1.25 -12.68
CA ASN A 36 17.88 -2.62 -12.47
C ASN A 36 17.28 -2.88 -11.07
N VAL A 37 17.11 -1.86 -10.23
CA VAL A 37 16.44 -1.93 -8.92
C VAL A 37 15.04 -1.35 -9.03
N LYS A 38 14.06 -2.08 -8.50
CA LYS A 38 12.65 -1.69 -8.47
C LYS A 38 12.28 -1.22 -7.06
N PRO A 39 12.09 0.09 -6.83
CA PRO A 39 11.78 0.62 -5.50
C PRO A 39 10.33 0.29 -5.11
N LEU A 40 10.16 -0.33 -3.93
CA LEU A 40 8.86 -0.70 -3.41
C LEU A 40 8.21 0.46 -2.63
N LEU A 41 7.62 1.42 -3.33
CA LEU A 41 6.97 2.61 -2.74
C LEU A 41 5.76 2.27 -1.85
N VAL A 42 5.21 1.04 -1.91
CA VAL A 42 4.10 0.65 -1.03
C VAL A 42 4.54 0.64 0.45
N LEU A 43 5.77 0.21 0.75
CA LEU A 43 6.30 0.15 2.11
C LEU A 43 6.32 1.52 2.82
N PRO A 44 6.98 2.57 2.27
CA PRO A 44 7.01 3.86 2.93
C PRO A 44 5.62 4.50 3.05
N LEU A 45 4.68 4.20 2.14
CA LEU A 45 3.30 4.65 2.26
C LEU A 45 2.59 3.99 3.46
N VAL A 46 2.70 2.68 3.63
CA VAL A 46 2.13 1.97 4.79
C VAL A 46 2.75 2.46 6.09
N VAL A 47 4.07 2.67 6.13
CA VAL A 47 4.76 3.20 7.32
C VAL A 47 4.24 4.60 7.66
N SER A 48 4.04 5.45 6.65
CA SER A 48 3.46 6.79 6.86
C SER A 48 2.04 6.72 7.42
N ILE A 49 1.20 5.80 6.92
CA ILE A 49 -0.15 5.57 7.44
C ILE A 49 -0.10 5.09 8.90
N ALA A 50 0.83 4.19 9.23
CA ALA A 50 1.05 3.70 10.59
C ALA A 50 1.42 4.84 11.56
N MET A 51 2.27 5.78 11.12
CA MET A 51 2.65 6.95 11.92
C MET A 51 1.50 7.94 12.13
N MET A 52 0.53 8.01 11.19
CA MET A 52 -0.58 8.97 11.26
C MET A 52 -1.82 8.43 11.98
N GLU A 53 -2.19 7.17 11.75
CA GLU A 53 -3.42 6.56 12.28
C GLU A 53 -3.17 5.56 13.42
N GLY A 54 -1.92 5.16 13.63
CA GLY A 54 -1.50 4.23 14.69
C GLY A 54 -1.26 2.78 14.20
N GLU A 55 -0.82 1.94 15.12
CA GLU A 55 -0.30 0.59 14.86
C GLU A 55 -1.31 -0.38 14.25
N LEU A 56 -2.59 -0.33 14.67
CA LEU A 56 -3.62 -1.25 14.17
C LEU A 56 -3.97 -0.99 12.71
N VAL A 57 -4.14 0.29 12.36
CA VAL A 57 -4.45 0.70 10.99
C VAL A 57 -3.24 0.45 10.10
N GLY A 58 -2.06 0.86 10.55
CA GLY A 58 -0.80 0.60 9.84
C GLY A 58 -0.54 -0.88 9.60
N GLY A 59 -0.79 -1.73 10.61
CA GLY A 59 -0.65 -3.18 10.50
C GLY A 59 -1.63 -3.82 9.51
N LEU A 60 -2.90 -3.40 9.52
CA LEU A 60 -3.90 -3.89 8.56
C LEU A 60 -3.54 -3.53 7.12
N PHE A 61 -3.17 -2.26 6.90
CA PHE A 61 -2.73 -1.79 5.59
C PHE A 61 -1.41 -2.42 5.15
N GLY A 62 -0.50 -2.72 6.08
CA GLY A 62 0.74 -3.42 5.80
C GLY A 62 0.57 -4.87 5.42
N LEU A 63 -0.35 -5.58 6.08
CA LEU A 63 -0.72 -6.93 5.69
C LEU A 63 -1.35 -6.94 4.29
N ALA A 64 -2.29 -6.03 4.02
CA ALA A 64 -2.90 -5.90 2.70
C ALA A 64 -1.88 -5.58 1.60
N ALA A 65 -0.95 -4.65 1.87
CA ALA A 65 0.17 -4.34 0.98
C ALA A 65 1.07 -5.56 0.70
N GLY A 66 1.38 -6.34 1.74
CA GLY A 66 2.19 -7.55 1.63
C GLY A 66 1.53 -8.59 0.71
N ILE A 67 0.24 -8.87 0.92
CA ILE A 67 -0.54 -9.80 0.07
C ILE A 67 -0.57 -9.31 -1.38
N LEU A 68 -0.80 -8.01 -1.60
CA LEU A 68 -0.76 -7.43 -2.95
C LEU A 68 0.61 -7.62 -3.58
N CYS A 69 1.69 -7.29 -2.87
CA CYS A 69 3.05 -7.44 -3.37
C CYS A 69 3.36 -8.89 -3.75
N ASP A 70 2.95 -9.86 -2.93
CA ASP A 70 3.11 -11.28 -3.19
C ASP A 70 2.32 -11.73 -4.42
N THR A 71 1.12 -11.16 -4.63
CA THR A 71 0.28 -11.43 -5.81
C THR A 71 0.83 -10.81 -7.10
N SER A 72 1.52 -9.65 -7.03
CA SER A 72 2.15 -9.03 -8.22
C SER A 72 3.34 -9.80 -8.77
N GLY A 73 4.04 -10.56 -7.94
CA GLY A 73 5.03 -11.51 -8.39
C GLY A 73 4.28 -12.72 -8.91
N ILE A 74 4.24 -12.93 -10.23
CA ILE A 74 3.80 -14.22 -10.80
C ILE A 74 4.91 -15.25 -10.51
N THR A 75 5.06 -15.58 -9.24
CA THR A 75 5.70 -16.77 -8.68
C THR A 75 4.70 -17.26 -7.62
N LEU A 76 3.56 -17.77 -8.10
CA LEU A 76 2.49 -18.34 -7.25
C LEU A 76 2.99 -19.47 -6.34
N PHE A 77 4.17 -20.00 -6.67
CA PHE A 77 5.10 -20.76 -5.85
C PHE A 77 6.48 -20.20 -6.21
N GLY A 78 7.38 -19.99 -5.26
CA GLY A 78 8.78 -19.65 -5.54
C GLY A 78 9.52 -20.81 -6.22
N ILE A 79 9.15 -21.12 -7.46
CA ILE A 79 9.78 -22.06 -8.39
C ILE A 79 9.89 -21.42 -9.78
#